data_AF-A0A531CKJ0-F1
#
_entry.id   AF-A0A531CKJ0-F1
#
_cell.length_a   1.000
_cell.length_b   1.000
_cell.length_c   1.000
_cell.angle_alpha   90.00
_cell.angle_beta   90.00
_cell.angle_gamma   90.00
#
_symmetry.space_group_name_H-M   'P 1'
#
loop_
_entity.id
_entity.type
_entity.pdbx_description
1 polymer ?
#
loop_
_entity_poly.entity_id
_entity_poly.type
_entity_poly.pdbx_seq_one_letter_code
_entity_poly.pdbx_strand_id
1 'polypeptide(L)'
;ARVYEASATSRPWVVAFASHRFGYDDIAAALRAFSLETRLVERFRQRQCRFSPTERQAILKAMAKLGIEDRLERTTGYIYASCYISAPPGEAL
;
A
#
# COMPACT_ATOMS: atom_id res chain seq x y z
N ALA A 1 0.73 24.44 6.20
CA ALA A 1 0.28 24.10 4.83
C ALA A 1 -1.06 24.78 4.57
N ARG A 2 -1.33 25.25 3.34
CA ARG A 2 -2.69 25.70 2.94
C ARG A 2 -3.42 24.52 2.32
N VAL A 3 -4.61 24.24 2.81
CA VAL A 3 -5.51 23.21 2.27
C VAL A 3 -6.60 23.93 1.49
N TYR A 4 -6.86 23.48 0.26
CA TYR A 4 -7.89 24.03 -0.61
C TYR A 4 -9.06 23.05 -0.68
N GLU A 5 -10.28 23.58 -0.76
CA GLU A 5 -11.45 22.77 -1.08
C GLU A 5 -11.31 22.16 -2.48
N ALA A 6 -11.74 20.91 -2.62
CA ALA A 6 -11.73 20.24 -3.91
C ALA A 6 -12.69 20.95 -4.87
N SER A 7 -12.20 21.36 -6.04
CA SER A 7 -13.02 21.98 -7.09
C SER A 7 -13.71 20.95 -8.00
N ALA A 8 -13.25 19.70 -7.98
CA ALA A 8 -13.84 18.61 -8.75
C ALA A 8 -15.05 18.03 -8.01
N THR A 9 -16.15 17.81 -8.74
CA THR A 9 -17.33 17.09 -8.24
C THR A 9 -17.11 15.57 -8.21
N SER A 10 -16.15 15.07 -8.99
CA SER A 10 -15.75 13.66 -8.98
C SER A 10 -14.84 13.35 -7.79
N ARG A 11 -15.00 12.15 -7.24
CA ARG A 11 -14.09 11.61 -6.23
C ARG A 11 -12.90 10.98 -6.96
N PRO A 12 -11.68 11.54 -6.86
CA PRO A 12 -10.55 11.04 -7.61
C PRO A 12 -10.15 9.65 -7.13
N TRP A 13 -9.63 8.84 -8.04
CA TRP A 13 -8.97 7.60 -7.69
C TRP A 13 -7.66 7.89 -6.97
N VAL A 14 -7.32 7.00 -6.05
CA VAL A 14 -6.02 6.98 -5.38
C VAL A 14 -5.34 5.65 -5.70
N VAL A 15 -4.19 5.71 -6.36
CA VAL A 15 -3.33 4.55 -6.58
C VAL A 15 -2.08 4.73 -5.72
N ALA A 16 -1.82 3.76 -4.83
CA ALA A 16 -0.71 3.82 -3.89
C ALA A 16 0.12 2.55 -3.92
N PHE A 17 1.44 2.71 -3.95
CA PHE A 17 2.38 1.61 -3.74
C PHE A 17 2.90 1.68 -2.31
N ALA A 18 2.36 0.83 -1.43
CA ALA A 18 2.73 0.79 -0.02
C ALA A 18 3.78 -0.28 0.23
N SER A 19 4.95 0.15 0.71
CA SER A 19 6.04 -0.76 1.10
C SER A 19 5.54 -1.77 2.14
N HIS A 20 5.91 -3.04 1.98
CA HIS A 20 5.53 -4.11 2.93
C HIS A 20 6.07 -3.90 4.35
N ARG A 21 6.94 -2.91 4.57
CA ARG A 21 7.34 -2.47 5.91
C ARG A 21 6.17 -1.87 6.72
N PHE A 22 5.11 -1.43 6.05
CA PHE A 22 4.00 -0.70 6.64
C PHE A 22 2.66 -1.35 6.28
N GLY A 23 1.72 -1.33 7.23
CA GLY A 23 0.32 -1.67 6.96
C GLY A 23 -0.37 -0.55 6.19
N TYR A 24 -1.39 -0.89 5.41
CA TYR A 24 -2.18 0.08 4.63
C TYR A 24 -3.59 0.30 5.19
N ASP A 25 -4.00 -0.47 6.21
CA ASP A 25 -5.38 -0.49 6.70
C ASP A 25 -5.85 0.86 7.25
N ASP A 26 -5.00 1.58 7.98
CA ASP A 26 -5.33 2.91 8.50
C ASP A 26 -5.54 3.93 7.38
N ILE A 27 -4.76 3.82 6.30
CA ILE A 27 -4.91 4.67 5.12
C ILE A 27 -6.21 4.31 4.39
N ALA A 28 -6.50 3.02 4.21
CA ALA A 28 -7.75 2.55 3.63
C ALA A 28 -8.98 3.03 4.44
N ALA A 29 -8.90 2.97 5.77
CA ALA A 29 -9.94 3.47 6.66
C ALA A 29 -10.15 4.99 6.53
N ALA A 30 -9.07 5.76 6.41
CA ALA A 30 -9.15 7.19 6.14
C ALA A 30 -9.78 7.50 4.77
N LEU A 31 -9.40 6.76 3.72
CA LEU A 31 -9.98 6.93 2.37
C LEU A 31 -11.46 6.53 2.31
N ARG A 32 -11.88 5.56 3.13
CA ARG A 32 -13.30 5.18 3.27
C ARG A 32 -14.17 6.33 3.77
N ALA A 33 -13.64 7.22 4.63
CA ALA A 33 -14.35 8.41 5.08
C ALA A 33 -14.69 9.38 3.93
N PHE A 34 -13.98 9.27 2.79
CA PHE A 34 -14.24 9.99 1.56
C PHE A 34 -15.04 9.18 0.53
N SER A 35 -15.71 8.09 0.97
CA SER A 35 -16.50 7.19 0.12
C SER A 35 -15.69 6.51 -0.99
N LEU A 36 -14.44 6.15 -0.70
CA LEU A 36 -13.60 5.33 -1.56
C LEU A 36 -13.52 3.89 -1.02
N GLU A 37 -13.58 2.91 -1.93
CA GLU A 37 -13.33 1.50 -1.64
C GLU A 37 -11.89 1.15 -2.04
N THR A 38 -11.09 0.73 -1.05
CA THR A 38 -9.72 0.28 -1.29
C THR A 38 -9.67 -1.21 -1.61
N ARG A 39 -8.96 -1.58 -2.66
CA ARG A 39 -8.69 -2.96 -3.08
C ARG A 39 -7.19 -3.17 -3.28
N LEU A 40 -6.69 -4.31 -2.83
CA LEU A 40 -5.33 -4.77 -3.15
C LEU A 40 -5.30 -5.33 -4.57
N VAL A 41 -4.32 -4.91 -5.36
CA VAL A 41 -4.10 -5.45 -6.71
C VAL A 41 -2.94 -6.45 -6.67
N GLU A 42 -3.28 -7.73 -6.50
CA GLU A 42 -2.29 -8.81 -6.29
C GLU A 42 -1.26 -8.95 -7.41
N ARG A 43 -1.65 -8.57 -8.64
CA ARG A 43 -0.78 -8.64 -9.83
C ARG A 43 0.41 -7.70 -9.77
N PHE A 44 0.34 -6.62 -8.99
CA PHE A 44 1.39 -5.60 -8.94
C PHE A 44 2.18 -5.69 -7.62
N ARG A 45 3.42 -6.16 -7.73
CA ARG A 45 4.46 -5.98 -6.70
C ARG A 45 5.59 -5.16 -7.26
N GLN A 46 5.81 -3.98 -6.69
CA GLN A 46 6.88 -3.09 -7.13
C GLN A 46 8.11 -3.27 -6.26
N ARG A 47 9.22 -3.69 -6.85
CA ARG A 47 10.52 -3.73 -6.18
C ARG A 47 10.93 -2.30 -5.79
N GLN A 48 11.25 -2.09 -4.53
CA GLN A 48 11.65 -0.79 -3.99
C GLN A 48 13.18 -0.72 -3.87
N CYS A 49 13.73 -1.23 -2.78
CA CYS A 49 15.16 -1.23 -2.50
C CYS A 49 15.64 -2.57 -1.96
N ARG A 50 16.96 -2.77 -1.93
CA ARG A 50 17.56 -3.96 -1.32
C ARG A 50 17.54 -3.82 0.20
N PHE A 51 17.38 -4.93 0.92
CA PHE A 51 17.60 -4.92 2.36
C PHE A 51 19.02 -4.46 2.69
N SER A 52 19.16 -3.61 3.71
CA SER A 52 20.43 -3.55 4.43
C SER A 52 20.59 -4.83 5.28
N PRO A 53 21.84 -5.33 5.47
CA PRO A 53 22.07 -6.50 6.32
C PRO A 53 21.56 -6.34 7.75
N THR A 54 21.55 -5.11 8.27
CA THR A 54 21.16 -4.80 9.66
C THR A 54 19.64 -4.69 9.85
N GLU A 55 18.90 -4.26 8.82
CA GLU A 55 17.44 -4.05 8.93
C GLU A 55 16.60 -5.27 8.53
N ARG A 56 17.18 -6.20 7.76
CA ARG A 56 16.44 -7.30 7.12
C ARG A 56 15.55 -8.07 8.10
N GLN A 57 16.12 -8.51 9.22
CA GLN A 57 15.42 -9.38 10.15
C GLN A 57 14.32 -8.63 10.91
N ALA A 58 14.53 -7.35 11.22
CA ALA A 58 13.52 -6.51 11.85
C ALA A 58 12.32 -6.28 10.92
N ILE A 59 12.57 -6.02 9.64
CA ILE A 59 11.50 -5.82 8.65
C ILE A 59 10.71 -7.10 8.41
N LEU A 60 11.38 -8.25 8.19
CA LEU A 60 10.67 -9.53 8.00
C LEU A 60 9.80 -9.89 9.22
N LYS A 61 10.28 -9.58 10.44
CA LYS A 61 9.48 -9.75 11.67
C LYS A 61 8.27 -8.82 11.70
N ALA A 62 8.43 -7.56 11.27
CA ALA A 62 7.34 -6.61 11.17
C ALA A 62 6.29 -7.05 10.14
N MET A 63 6.72 -7.50 8.96
CA MET A 63 5.85 -8.05 7.91
C MET A 63 5.03 -9.24 8.42
N ALA A 64 5.67 -10.19 9.11
CA ALA A 64 4.98 -11.33 9.70
C ALA A 64 3.93 -10.90 10.74
N LYS A 65 4.23 -9.88 11.56
CA LYS A 65 3.26 -9.32 12.52
C LYS A 65 2.05 -8.68 11.84
N LEU A 66 2.26 -8.09 10.66
CA LEU A 66 1.22 -7.49 9.84
C LEU A 66 0.48 -8.51 8.93
N GLY A 67 0.84 -9.79 8.98
CA GLY A 67 0.26 -10.81 8.12
C GLY A 67 0.62 -10.67 6.64
N ILE A 68 1.67 -9.91 6.30
CA ILE A 68 2.11 -9.69 4.93
C ILE A 68 2.96 -10.89 4.46
N GLU A 69 2.62 -11.45 3.29
CA GLU A 69 3.40 -12.53 2.67
C GLU A 69 4.81 -12.02 2.28
N ASP A 70 5.86 -12.67 2.79
CA ASP A 70 7.25 -12.21 2.67
C ASP A 70 8.16 -13.14 1.85
N ARG A 71 7.59 -14.09 1.10
CA ARG A 71 8.35 -15.08 0.33
C ARG A 71 9.29 -14.42 -0.67
N LEU A 72 8.83 -13.35 -1.33
CA LEU A 72 9.61 -12.66 -2.34
C LEU A 72 10.79 -11.92 -1.72
N GLU A 73 10.56 -11.25 -0.59
CA GLU A 73 11.57 -10.56 0.21
C GLU A 73 12.67 -11.50 0.68
N ARG A 74 12.27 -12.67 1.19
CA ARG A 74 13.21 -13.68 1.67
C ARG A 74 14.09 -14.22 0.55
N THR A 75 13.52 -14.45 -0.62
CA THR A 75 14.21 -15.10 -1.76
C THR A 75 15.06 -14.16 -2.59
N THR A 76 14.63 -12.90 -2.76
CA THR A 76 15.37 -11.94 -3.61
C THR A 76 16.26 -11.00 -2.83
N GLY A 77 16.01 -10.82 -1.53
CA GLY A 77 16.73 -9.83 -0.71
C GLY A 77 16.32 -8.38 -1.01
N TYR A 78 15.21 -8.17 -1.72
CA TYR A 78 14.62 -6.85 -1.95
C TYR A 78 13.33 -6.68 -1.17
N ILE A 79 12.99 -5.43 -0.89
CA ILE A 79 11.73 -5.02 -0.30
C ILE A 79 10.79 -4.66 -1.42
N TYR A 80 9.54 -5.09 -1.31
CA TYR A 80 8.50 -4.79 -2.27
C TYR A 80 7.42 -3.89 -1.68
N ALA A 81 6.61 -3.36 -2.57
CA ALA A 81 5.39 -2.64 -2.25
C ALA A 81 4.20 -3.30 -2.94
N SER A 82 3.08 -3.35 -2.21
CA SER A 82 1.77 -3.72 -2.72
C SER A 82 1.11 -2.53 -3.39
N CYS A 83 0.41 -2.77 -4.49
CA CYS A 83 -0.43 -1.77 -5.13
C CYS A 83 -1.83 -1.80 -4.55
N TYR A 84 -2.30 -0.68 -4.03
CA TYR A 84 -3.66 -0.46 -3.58
C TYR A 84 -4.34 0.55 -4.49
N ILE A 85 -5.56 0.24 -4.93
CA ILE A 85 -6.40 1.19 -5.65
C ILE A 85 -7.60 1.51 -4.77
N SER A 86 -7.84 2.80 -4.54
CA SER A 86 -9.02 3.30 -3.86
C SER A 86 -9.85 4.11 -4.85
N ALA A 87 -11.04 3.63 -5.14
CA ALA A 87 -11.92 4.21 -6.15
C ALA A 87 -13.35 4.33 -5.60
N PRO A 88 -14.21 5.18 -6.19
CA PRO A 88 -15.62 5.18 -5.89
C PRO A 88 -16.25 3.79 -6.11
N PRO A 89 -17.30 3.45 -5.35
CA PRO A 89 -17.97 2.16 -5.48
C PRO A 89 -18.56 1.97 -6.88
N GLY A 90 -18.53 0.74 -7.40
CA GLY A 90 -19.09 0.38 -8.70
C GLY A 90 -18.19 0.65 -9.91
N GLU A 91 -17.01 1.25 -9.72
CA GLU A 91 -16.04 1.40 -10.80
C GLU A 91 -15.24 0.10 -11.05
N ALA A 92 -15.06 -0.24 -12.33
CA ALA A 92 -14.31 -1.42 -12.77
C ALA A 92 -12.80 -1.11 -12.79
N LEU A 93 -11.99 -2.02 -12.23
CA LEU A 93 -10.53 -1.95 -12.20
C LEU A 93 -9.90 -2.68 -13.38
#